data_AF-A0A7S0LM18-F1
#
_entry.id   AF-A0A7S0LM18-F1
#
_cell.length_a   1.000
_cell.length_b   1.000
_cell.length_c   1.000
_cell.angle_alpha   90.00
_cell.angle_beta   90.00
_cell.angle_gamma   90.00
#
_symmetry.space_group_name_H-M   'P 1'
#
loop_
_entity.id
_entity.type
_entity.pdbx_description
1 polymer ?
#
loop_
_entity_poly.entity_id
_entity_poly.type
_entity_poly.pdbx_seq_one_letter_code
_entity_poly.pdbx_strand_id
1 'polypeptide(L)'
;MASGPASQGAPAGLALFTDLLEPAFIASLVAFAEDTLVRGRAGELAGKSYQVPPADWLARGQGRETVHFGVLVKCNKVLNAKVEPLPPIVLEMFSLLQEAGVFDAEQRPDTLCLNAYAPGSWVPPHVDSEAFDRPFCTLSLLSQHEVALGEMRASEELEEGGA
;
A
#
# COMPACT_ATOMS: atom_id res chain seq x y z
N MET A 1 -3.40 8.20 -26.32
CA MET A 1 -2.39 7.74 -25.35
C MET A 1 -1.79 8.97 -24.69
N ALA A 2 -2.29 9.36 -23.53
CA ALA A 2 -1.73 10.46 -22.76
C ALA A 2 -0.62 9.87 -21.88
N SER A 3 0.63 10.00 -22.32
CA SER A 3 1.78 9.75 -21.48
C SER A 3 1.92 10.92 -20.51
N GLY A 4 1.54 10.73 -19.25
CA GLY A 4 1.98 11.61 -18.16
C GLY A 4 3.51 11.63 -18.08
N PRO A 5 4.12 12.67 -17.49
CA PRO A 5 5.57 12.77 -17.43
C PRO A 5 6.12 11.70 -16.48
N ALA A 6 6.57 10.57 -17.03
CA ALA A 6 7.45 9.67 -16.30
C ALA A 6 8.68 10.48 -15.87
N SER A 7 9.06 10.41 -14.59
CA SER A 7 10.25 11.08 -14.10
C SER A 7 11.47 10.62 -14.91
N GLN A 8 12.21 11.57 -15.48
CA GLN A 8 13.43 11.26 -16.22
C GLN A 8 14.39 10.49 -15.32
N GLY A 9 14.78 9.28 -15.72
CA GLY A 9 15.73 8.43 -14.98
C GLY A 9 15.12 7.31 -14.13
N ALA A 10 13.79 7.12 -14.12
CA ALA A 10 13.18 5.94 -13.50
C ALA A 10 13.59 4.64 -14.24
N PRO A 11 13.83 3.53 -13.53
CA PRO A 11 14.04 2.22 -14.14
C PRO A 11 12.87 1.83 -15.07
N ALA A 12 13.16 1.03 -16.09
CA ALA A 12 12.12 0.49 -16.97
C ALA A 12 11.07 -0.27 -16.15
N GLY A 13 9.79 0.02 -16.40
CA GLY A 13 8.66 -0.56 -15.65
C GLY A 13 8.26 0.20 -14.39
N LEU A 14 8.93 1.32 -14.06
CA LEU A 14 8.53 2.22 -12.98
C LEU A 14 8.08 3.58 -13.54
N ALA A 15 6.92 4.05 -13.07
CA ALA A 15 6.44 5.41 -13.30
C ALA A 15 6.10 6.06 -11.96
N LEU A 16 6.54 7.30 -11.76
CA LEU A 16 6.20 8.11 -10.61
C LEU A 16 5.24 9.21 -11.05
N PHE A 17 4.12 9.32 -10.33
CA PHE A 17 3.17 10.41 -10.47
C PHE A 17 3.14 11.18 -9.15
N THR A 18 3.22 12.50 -9.22
CA THR A 18 3.11 13.39 -8.06
C THR A 18 1.93 14.32 -8.23
N ASP A 19 1.40 14.82 -7.11
CA ASP A 19 0.39 15.90 -7.11
C ASP A 19 -0.87 15.57 -7.93
N LEU A 20 -1.24 14.29 -8.00
CA LEU A 20 -2.40 13.82 -8.78
C LEU A 20 -3.75 14.13 -8.12
N LEU A 21 -3.78 14.13 -6.79
CA LEU A 21 -5.02 14.24 -6.03
C LEU A 21 -5.06 15.58 -5.31
N GLU A 22 -6.25 16.18 -5.30
CA GLU A 22 -6.48 17.43 -4.58
C GLU A 22 -6.26 17.24 -3.06
N PRO A 23 -5.67 18.23 -2.35
CA PRO A 23 -5.40 18.13 -0.93
C PRO A 23 -6.63 17.79 -0.08
N ALA A 24 -7.82 18.29 -0.45
CA ALA A 24 -9.07 17.99 0.25
C ALA A 24 -9.50 16.52 0.10
N PHE A 25 -9.24 15.92 -1.07
CA PHE A 25 -9.52 14.51 -1.31
C PHE A 25 -8.49 13.62 -0.59
N ILE A 26 -7.22 14.01 -0.58
CA ILE A 26 -6.18 13.36 0.23
C ILE A 26 -6.57 13.34 1.71
N ALA A 27 -7.03 14.47 2.26
CA ALA A 27 -7.50 14.53 3.65
C ALA A 27 -8.68 13.58 3.91
N SER A 28 -9.58 13.42 2.93
CA SER A 28 -10.72 12.49 3.03
C SER A 28 -10.26 11.03 2.98
N LEU A 29 -9.27 10.70 2.14
CA LEU A 29 -8.65 9.37 2.08
C LEU A 29 -7.91 9.03 3.37
N VAL A 30 -7.20 10.00 3.96
CA VAL A 30 -6.53 9.83 5.26
C VAL A 30 -7.55 9.57 6.36
N ALA A 31 -8.61 10.38 6.46
CA ALA A 31 -9.67 10.16 7.44
C ALA A 31 -10.34 8.78 7.27
N PHE A 32 -10.58 8.36 6.03
CA PHE A 32 -11.07 7.02 5.72
C PHE A 32 -10.09 5.92 6.19
N ALA A 33 -8.80 6.09 5.94
CA ALA A 33 -7.77 5.15 6.35
C ALA A 33 -7.70 5.00 7.89
N GLU A 34 -7.73 6.13 8.60
CA GLU A 34 -7.70 6.17 10.06
C GLU A 34 -8.93 5.51 10.68
N ASP A 35 -10.14 5.86 10.21
CA ASP A 35 -11.38 5.23 10.66
C ASP A 35 -11.37 3.72 10.40
N THR A 36 -10.95 3.31 9.21
CA THR A 36 -10.84 1.90 8.83
C THR A 36 -9.91 1.14 9.77
N LEU A 37 -8.76 1.72 10.14
CA LEU A 37 -7.82 1.11 11.08
C LEU A 37 -8.41 1.02 12.48
N VAL A 38 -9.11 2.04 12.96
CA VAL A 38 -9.82 2.02 14.26
C VAL A 38 -10.83 0.89 14.30
N ARG A 39 -11.67 0.78 13.28
CA ARG A 39 -12.67 -0.29 13.15
C ARG A 39 -12.04 -1.67 13.00
N GLY A 40 -10.92 -1.76 12.28
CA GLY A 40 -10.12 -2.98 12.15
C GLY A 40 -9.63 -3.48 13.50
N ARG A 41 -9.02 -2.60 14.29
CA ARG A 41 -8.54 -2.88 15.66
C ARG A 41 -9.68 -3.27 16.61
N ALA A 42 -10.86 -2.68 16.43
CA ALA A 42 -12.07 -3.00 17.19
C ALA A 42 -12.74 -4.33 16.75
N GLY A 43 -12.30 -4.94 15.65
CA GLY A 43 -12.90 -6.17 15.12
C GLY A 43 -14.23 -5.96 14.39
N GLU A 44 -14.49 -4.74 13.93
CA GLU A 44 -15.75 -4.34 13.30
C GLU A 44 -15.76 -4.53 11.77
N LEU A 45 -14.60 -4.88 11.18
CA LEU A 45 -14.49 -5.17 9.75
C LEU A 45 -14.86 -6.62 9.43
N ALA A 46 -15.38 -6.83 8.24
CA ALA A 46 -15.83 -8.15 7.80
C ALA A 46 -14.67 -9.17 7.73
N GLY A 47 -14.89 -10.36 8.29
CA GLY A 47 -14.04 -11.53 8.06
C GLY A 47 -12.56 -11.32 8.40
N LYS A 48 -11.67 -11.50 7.41
CA LYS A 48 -10.21 -11.38 7.56
C LYS A 48 -9.65 -10.07 7.03
N SER A 49 -10.48 -9.03 6.89
CA SER A 49 -10.07 -7.76 6.28
C SER A 49 -8.90 -7.12 7.00
N TYR A 50 -8.90 -7.12 8.33
CA TYR A 50 -7.81 -6.57 9.13
C TYR A 50 -6.79 -7.66 9.47
N GLN A 51 -5.51 -7.41 9.22
CA GLN A 51 -4.39 -8.30 9.56
C GLN A 51 -3.29 -7.52 10.30
N VAL A 52 -2.81 -8.11 11.38
CA VAL A 52 -1.66 -7.63 12.16
C VAL A 52 -0.48 -8.59 12.01
N PRO A 53 0.77 -8.08 11.98
CA PRO A 53 1.94 -8.94 12.03
C PRO A 53 2.04 -9.70 13.36
N PRO A 54 2.72 -10.87 13.37
CA PRO A 54 3.13 -11.53 14.60
C PRO A 54 3.92 -10.61 15.54
N ALA A 55 3.75 -10.80 16.85
CA ALA A 55 4.34 -9.92 17.86
C ALA A 55 5.89 -9.90 17.83
N ASP A 56 6.51 -11.03 17.51
CA ASP A 56 7.97 -11.16 17.34
C ASP A 56 8.50 -10.42 16.10
N TRP A 57 7.64 -10.14 15.12
CA TRP A 57 7.98 -9.31 13.97
C TRP A 57 7.90 -7.84 14.35
N LEU A 58 6.81 -7.44 15.02
CA LEU A 58 6.63 -6.07 15.51
C LEU A 58 7.76 -5.63 16.46
N ALA A 59 8.24 -6.54 17.32
CA ALA A 59 9.38 -6.28 18.21
C ALA A 59 10.69 -5.93 17.48
N ARG A 60 10.80 -6.28 16.18
CA ARG A 60 11.95 -5.99 15.31
C ARG A 60 11.64 -4.90 14.27
N GLY A 61 10.51 -4.19 14.43
CA GLY A 61 9.99 -3.25 13.43
C GLY A 61 9.56 -3.92 12.12
N GLN A 62 9.48 -5.25 12.07
CA GLN A 62 9.15 -5.95 10.83
C GLN A 62 7.63 -6.03 10.64
N GLY A 63 7.15 -5.53 9.51
CA GLY A 63 5.77 -5.62 9.07
C GLY A 63 5.00 -4.30 9.19
N ARG A 64 3.69 -4.42 9.02
CA ARG A 64 2.73 -3.32 9.10
C ARG A 64 1.34 -3.87 9.34
N GLU A 65 0.45 -3.06 9.90
CA GLU A 65 -0.98 -3.38 9.88
C GLU A 65 -1.49 -3.28 8.44
N THR A 66 -2.41 -4.17 8.08
CA THR A 66 -3.01 -4.16 6.74
C THR A 66 -4.51 -4.31 6.81
N VAL A 67 -5.22 -3.61 5.93
CA VAL A 67 -6.65 -3.80 5.68
C VAL A 67 -6.86 -4.14 4.21
N HIS A 68 -7.60 -5.22 3.97
CA HIS A 68 -7.84 -5.77 2.64
C HIS A 68 -9.28 -5.53 2.20
N PHE A 69 -9.44 -5.04 0.97
CA PHE A 69 -10.71 -4.88 0.30
C PHE A 69 -10.72 -5.69 -1.00
N GLY A 70 -11.86 -6.34 -1.31
CA GLY A 70 -12.03 -7.21 -2.47
C GLY A 70 -11.41 -8.59 -2.27
N VAL A 71 -10.09 -8.66 -2.00
CA VAL A 71 -9.38 -9.93 -1.80
C VAL A 71 -8.38 -9.87 -0.64
N LEU A 72 -8.22 -10.99 0.06
CA LEU A 72 -7.15 -11.14 1.04
C LEU A 72 -5.84 -11.55 0.36
N VAL A 73 -4.78 -10.76 0.58
CA VAL A 73 -3.42 -11.10 0.18
C VAL A 73 -2.57 -11.31 1.41
N LYS A 74 -2.00 -12.50 1.57
CA LYS A 74 -1.13 -12.80 2.71
C LYS A 74 0.09 -13.57 2.25
N CYS A 75 1.28 -13.07 2.60
CA CYS A 75 2.56 -13.68 2.22
C CYS A 75 2.64 -13.96 0.70
N ASN A 76 2.26 -12.97 -0.12
CA ASN A 76 2.21 -13.02 -1.59
C ASN A 76 1.32 -14.12 -2.16
N LYS A 77 0.28 -14.52 -1.41
CA LYS A 77 -0.74 -15.45 -1.86
C LYS A 77 -2.11 -14.81 -1.75
N VAL A 78 -2.89 -14.95 -2.84
CA VAL A 78 -4.32 -14.67 -2.84
C VAL A 78 -5.03 -15.77 -2.06
N LEU A 79 -5.78 -15.39 -1.04
CA LEU A 79 -6.51 -16.33 -0.18
C LEU A 79 -8.01 -16.17 -0.39
N ASN A 80 -8.71 -17.29 -0.54
CA ASN A 80 -10.16 -17.31 -0.54
C ASN A 80 -10.69 -17.06 0.88
N ALA A 81 -10.88 -15.80 1.24
CA ALA A 81 -11.40 -15.37 2.52
C ALA A 81 -12.35 -14.19 2.33
N LYS A 82 -13.39 -14.14 3.17
CA LYS A 82 -14.28 -12.99 3.23
C LYS A 82 -13.51 -11.76 3.72
N VAL A 83 -13.57 -10.68 2.95
CA VAL A 83 -13.06 -9.35 3.28
C VAL A 83 -14.10 -8.27 2.95
N GLU A 84 -13.83 -7.02 3.32
CA GLU A 84 -14.66 -5.86 2.99
C GLU A 84 -14.73 -5.67 1.46
N PRO A 85 -15.88 -5.23 0.91
CA PRO A 85 -15.95 -4.77 -0.47
C PRO A 85 -15.24 -3.43 -0.63
N LEU A 86 -14.85 -3.07 -1.86
CA LEU A 86 -14.30 -1.74 -2.15
C LEU A 86 -15.31 -0.64 -1.80
N PRO A 87 -14.96 0.32 -0.92
CA PRO A 87 -15.87 1.41 -0.55
C PRO A 87 -15.92 2.51 -1.63
N PRO A 88 -16.98 3.33 -1.68
CA PRO A 88 -17.15 4.35 -2.72
C PRO A 88 -15.98 5.31 -2.88
N ILE A 89 -15.36 5.77 -1.78
CA ILE A 89 -14.21 6.68 -1.83
C ILE A 89 -12.99 6.07 -2.54
N VAL A 90 -12.82 4.74 -2.44
CA VAL A 90 -11.75 4.02 -3.15
C VAL A 90 -12.07 3.90 -4.63
N LEU A 91 -13.34 3.69 -5.00
CA LEU A 91 -13.77 3.68 -6.40
C LEU A 91 -13.61 5.05 -7.07
N GLU A 92 -13.86 6.13 -6.33
CA GLU A 92 -13.61 7.51 -6.76
C GLU A 92 -12.10 7.75 -6.96
N MET A 93 -11.28 7.34 -5.99
CA MET A 93 -9.81 7.39 -6.12
C MET A 93 -9.34 6.62 -7.37
N PHE A 94 -9.85 5.43 -7.64
CA PHE A 94 -9.49 4.67 -8.85
C PHE A 94 -9.86 5.41 -10.13
N SER A 95 -11.00 6.10 -10.16
CA SER A 95 -11.38 6.91 -11.33
C SER A 95 -10.43 8.09 -11.54
N LEU A 96 -10.06 8.81 -10.48
CA LEU A 96 -9.09 9.92 -10.57
C LEU A 96 -7.72 9.44 -11.06
N LEU A 97 -7.23 8.30 -10.56
CA LEU A 97 -5.96 7.72 -11.02
C LEU A 97 -6.04 7.25 -12.48
N GLN A 98 -7.17 6.67 -12.89
CA GLN A 98 -7.40 6.26 -14.28
C GLN A 98 -7.45 7.47 -15.23
N GLU A 99 -8.14 8.55 -14.84
CA GLU A 99 -8.19 9.81 -15.60
C GLU A 99 -6.81 10.46 -15.74
N ALA A 100 -5.97 10.34 -14.71
CA ALA A 100 -4.57 10.77 -14.74
C ALA A 100 -3.64 9.86 -15.57
N GLY A 101 -4.16 8.74 -16.11
CA GLY A 101 -3.39 7.80 -16.93
C GLY A 101 -2.43 6.91 -16.14
N VAL A 102 -2.69 6.67 -14.86
CA VAL A 102 -1.90 5.73 -14.03
C VAL A 102 -2.09 4.29 -14.52
N PHE A 103 -3.30 3.95 -14.94
CA PHE A 103 -3.68 2.67 -15.55
C PHE A 103 -4.86 2.88 -16.51
N ASP A 104 -5.05 1.95 -17.45
CA ASP A 104 -6.18 1.97 -18.39
C ASP A 104 -7.45 1.28 -17.81
N ALA A 105 -8.52 1.22 -18.61
CA ALA A 105 -9.79 0.66 -18.15
C ALA A 105 -9.71 -0.86 -17.94
N GLU A 106 -8.91 -1.54 -18.75
CA GLU A 106 -8.64 -2.97 -18.68
C GLU A 106 -7.80 -3.34 -17.45
N GLN A 107 -6.98 -2.41 -16.97
CA GLN A 107 -6.12 -2.52 -15.79
C GLN A 107 -6.77 -1.99 -14.51
N ARG A 108 -8.05 -1.61 -14.53
CA ARG A 108 -8.72 -1.01 -13.38
C ARG A 108 -8.70 -1.99 -12.18
N PRO A 109 -8.16 -1.59 -11.01
CA PRO A 109 -8.08 -2.49 -9.87
C PRO A 109 -9.46 -2.89 -9.32
N ASP A 110 -9.58 -4.15 -8.91
CA ASP A 110 -10.72 -4.72 -8.20
C ASP A 110 -10.43 -5.01 -6.72
N THR A 111 -9.21 -4.68 -6.27
CA THR A 111 -8.72 -4.94 -4.92
C THR A 111 -7.91 -3.76 -4.39
N LEU A 112 -7.86 -3.63 -3.06
CA LEU A 112 -7.04 -2.64 -2.38
C LEU A 112 -6.44 -3.25 -1.12
N CYS A 113 -5.13 -3.02 -0.91
CA CYS A 113 -4.46 -3.30 0.36
C CYS A 113 -4.02 -1.96 0.99
N LEU A 114 -4.72 -1.55 2.04
CA LEU A 114 -4.30 -0.44 2.88
C LEU A 114 -3.16 -0.91 3.79
N ASN A 115 -2.02 -0.23 3.73
CA ASN A 115 -0.83 -0.55 4.52
C ASN A 115 -0.57 0.59 5.51
N ALA A 116 -0.48 0.29 6.80
CA ALA A 116 -0.24 1.28 7.85
C ALA A 116 1.07 0.99 8.59
N TYR A 117 2.08 1.81 8.33
CA TYR A 117 3.43 1.67 8.87
C TYR A 117 3.61 2.55 10.12
N ALA A 118 4.12 1.97 11.20
CA ALA A 118 4.59 2.76 12.34
C ALA A 118 6.02 3.29 12.06
N PRO A 119 6.49 4.34 12.76
CA PRO A 119 7.87 4.78 12.65
C PRO A 119 8.86 3.62 12.87
N GLY A 120 9.86 3.50 11.98
CA GLY A 120 10.84 2.42 12.00
C GLY A 120 10.34 1.07 11.45
N SER A 121 9.08 0.99 10.99
CA SER A 121 8.56 -0.23 10.38
C SER A 121 9.17 -0.48 9.00
N TRP A 122 9.47 -1.74 8.69
CA TRP A 122 10.00 -2.17 7.41
C TRP A 122 9.35 -3.46 6.92
N VAL A 123 9.43 -3.72 5.62
CA VAL A 123 9.00 -5.00 5.03
C VAL A 123 10.19 -5.71 4.40
N PRO A 124 10.27 -7.06 4.51
CA PRO A 124 11.32 -7.80 3.86
C PRO A 124 11.24 -7.66 2.33
N PRO A 125 12.37 -7.74 1.62
CA PRO A 125 12.39 -7.76 0.16
C PRO A 125 11.50 -8.88 -0.37
N HIS A 126 10.62 -8.55 -1.31
CA HIS A 126 9.75 -9.52 -1.97
C HIS A 126 9.36 -9.06 -3.36
N VAL A 127 8.91 -10.03 -4.17
CA VAL A 127 8.23 -9.78 -5.44
C VAL A 127 6.75 -10.09 -5.23
N ASP A 128 5.89 -9.14 -5.62
CA ASP A 128 4.46 -9.34 -5.53
C ASP A 128 3.98 -10.51 -6.38
N SER A 129 2.93 -11.19 -5.88
CA SER A 129 2.39 -12.42 -6.46
C SER A 129 2.11 -12.30 -7.97
N GLU A 130 2.46 -13.35 -8.72
CA GLU A 130 2.08 -13.48 -10.15
C GLU A 130 0.57 -13.69 -10.33
N ALA A 131 -0.18 -13.93 -9.26
CA ALA A 131 -1.64 -14.04 -9.29
C ALA A 131 -2.35 -12.70 -9.57
N PHE A 132 -1.62 -11.59 -9.60
CA PHE A 132 -2.14 -10.27 -9.94
C PHE A 132 -1.67 -9.82 -11.32
N ASP A 133 -2.62 -9.28 -12.07
CA ASP A 133 -2.33 -8.54 -13.29
C ASP A 133 -1.50 -7.29 -12.98
N ARG A 134 -0.77 -6.81 -13.98
CA ARG A 134 0.06 -5.61 -13.89
C ARG A 134 -0.68 -4.44 -14.56
N PRO A 135 -0.48 -3.19 -14.11
CA PRO A 135 0.52 -2.73 -13.13
C PRO A 135 0.10 -2.89 -11.67
N PHE A 136 1.08 -2.76 -10.77
CA PHE A 136 0.84 -2.51 -9.35
C PHE A 136 0.91 -1.00 -9.11
N CYS A 137 -0.06 -0.47 -8.38
CA CYS A 137 -0.12 0.96 -8.07
C CYS A 137 -0.08 1.17 -6.56
N THR A 138 0.86 2.00 -6.10
CA THR A 138 0.99 2.41 -4.70
C THR A 138 0.72 3.90 -4.60
N LEU A 139 -0.24 4.28 -3.75
CA LEU A 139 -0.51 5.67 -3.39
C LEU A 139 -0.03 5.93 -1.96
N SER A 140 0.89 6.88 -1.82
CA SER A 140 1.43 7.32 -0.52
C SER A 140 0.70 8.58 -0.03
N LEU A 141 0.25 8.59 1.23
CA LEU A 141 -0.61 9.67 1.75
C LEU A 141 0.07 10.53 2.85
N LEU A 142 0.51 9.91 3.95
CA LEU A 142 0.85 10.64 5.20
C LEU A 142 2.26 11.24 5.21
N SER A 143 3.23 10.59 4.58
CA SER A 143 4.63 11.00 4.64
C SER A 143 5.40 10.57 3.40
N GLN A 144 6.45 11.32 3.09
CA GLN A 144 7.45 10.90 2.12
C GLN A 144 8.33 9.79 2.72
N HIS A 145 8.64 8.80 1.91
CA HIS A 145 9.50 7.68 2.28
C HIS A 145 10.23 7.14 1.06
N GLU A 146 11.36 6.47 1.31
CA GLU A 146 12.12 5.81 0.27
C GLU A 146 11.56 4.41 0.00
N VAL A 147 11.45 4.05 -1.28
CA VAL A 147 11.18 2.68 -1.72
C VAL A 147 12.47 2.16 -2.34
N ALA A 148 13.07 1.15 -1.72
CA ALA A 148 14.25 0.47 -2.25
C ALA A 148 13.83 -0.63 -3.23
N LEU A 149 14.50 -0.70 -4.38
CA LEU A 149 14.35 -1.77 -5.37
C LEU A 149 15.68 -2.52 -5.50
N GLY A 150 15.63 -3.86 -5.51
CA GLY A 150 16.77 -4.73 -5.81
C GLY A 150 17.68 -5.12 -4.65
N GLU A 151 17.94 -4.24 -3.66
CA GLU A 151 18.87 -4.54 -2.56
C GLU A 151 18.19 -4.66 -1.19
N MET A 152 18.65 -5.63 -0.40
CA MET A 152 18.41 -5.64 1.04
C MET A 152 19.31 -4.56 1.64
N ARG A 153 18.75 -3.49 2.21
CA ARG A 153 19.55 -2.66 3.12
C ARG A 153 19.86 -3.54 4.33
N ALA A 154 21.13 -3.88 4.52
CA ALA A 154 21.57 -4.41 5.81
C ALA A 154 21.05 -3.44 6.86
N SER A 155 20.41 -3.95 7.92
CA SER A 155 20.08 -3.13 9.09
C SER A 155 21.34 -2.35 9.42
N GLU A 156 21.29 -1.03 9.32
CA GLU A 156 22.36 -0.19 9.86
C GLU A 156 22.57 -0.69 11.29
N GLU A 157 23.78 -1.19 11.55
CA GLU A 157 24.22 -1.49 12.90
C GLU A 157 23.96 -0.20 13.68
N LEU A 158 22.98 -0.23 14.59
CA LEU A 158 22.92 0.73 15.66
C LEU A 158 24.22 0.51 16.43
N GLU A 159 25.25 1.27 16.09
CA GLU A 159 26.44 1.41 16.91
C GLU A 159 25.96 1.87 18.28
N GLU A 160 25.84 0.92 19.21
CA GLU A 160 25.81 1.21 20.63
C GLU A 160 27.11 1.94 20.95
N GLY A 161 27.03 3.26 21.05
CA GLY A 161 28.06 4.11 21.61
C GLY A 161 28.31 3.72 23.06
N GLY A 162 29.21 2.77 23.26
CA GLY A 162 29.87 2.47 24.53
C GLY A 162 31.22 3.16 24.59
N ALA A 163 31.28 4.29 25.29
CA ALA A 163 32.48 4.81 25.94
C ALA A 163 32.10 5.38 27.30
#